data_AF-A0A0R2CQK3-F1
#
_entry.id   AF-A0A0R2CQK3-F1
#
_cell.length_a   1.000
_cell.length_b   1.000
_cell.length_c   1.000
_cell.angle_alpha   90.00
_cell.angle_beta   90.00
_cell.angle_gamma   90.00
#
_symmetry.space_group_name_H-M   'P 1'
#
loop_
_entity.id
_entity.type
_entity.pdbx_description
1 polymer ?
#
loop_
_entity_poly.entity_id
_entity_poly.type
_entity_poly.pdbx_seq_one_letter_code
_entity_poly.pdbx_strand_id
1 'polypeptide(L)'
;MTRNAWDQNHIKKLKRKLILDPDTNEVLNLSECASEFDIAKTTMRRRIIELRKVGELPKINKRNQFDEYNRPYSDSELKSISQMFEYGCSNEEVAQRFNRTIKGISFLRSKLIHQNKINYVCQPWSDDEDRWLLEHIELDANNIVSNTQEIVKRSERSKNAIEHRIHKLRVAGKIPSTTKRGASDPGIKRWLDSEKEINQWIFSN
;
A
#
# COMPACT_ATOMS: atom_id res chain seq x y z
N MET A 1 -5.82 -35.26 0.25
CA MET A 1 -6.55 -33.99 0.48
C MET A 1 -7.83 -34.29 1.26
N THR A 2 -7.79 -34.24 2.58
CA THR A 2 -8.96 -34.53 3.44
C THR A 2 -9.96 -33.37 3.34
N ARG A 3 -11.17 -33.67 2.88
CA ARG A 3 -12.30 -32.73 2.81
C ARG A 3 -12.62 -32.26 4.22
N ASN A 4 -12.16 -31.06 4.55
CA ASN A 4 -12.46 -30.35 5.80
C ASN A 4 -13.89 -29.76 5.73
N ALA A 5 -14.87 -30.63 5.48
CA ALA A 5 -16.27 -30.27 5.35
C ALA A 5 -16.87 -30.18 6.76
N TRP A 6 -17.14 -28.96 7.21
CA TRP A 6 -17.89 -28.74 8.44
C TRP A 6 -19.33 -29.22 8.22
N ASP A 7 -19.71 -30.26 8.94
CA ASP A 7 -21.09 -30.75 8.93
C ASP A 7 -21.99 -29.88 9.83
N GLN A 8 -23.30 -30.17 9.81
CA GLN A 8 -24.28 -29.49 10.64
C GLN A 8 -24.07 -29.72 12.15
N ASN A 9 -23.43 -30.81 12.55
CA ASN A 9 -23.12 -31.10 13.96
C ASN A 9 -22.00 -30.19 14.47
N HIS A 10 -20.97 -29.96 13.67
CA HIS A 10 -19.89 -29.01 13.97
C HIS A 10 -20.46 -27.59 14.12
N ILE A 11 -21.38 -27.18 13.25
CA ILE A 11 -22.02 -25.87 13.32
C ILE A 11 -22.85 -25.74 14.61
N LYS A 12 -23.68 -26.75 14.93
CA LYS A 12 -24.46 -26.77 16.18
C LYS A 12 -23.56 -26.73 17.41
N LYS A 13 -22.47 -27.49 17.41
CA LYS A 13 -21.48 -27.50 18.50
C LYS A 13 -20.84 -26.12 18.66
N LEU A 14 -20.43 -25.49 17.56
CA LEU A 14 -19.84 -24.16 17.59
C LEU A 14 -20.81 -23.14 18.16
N LYS A 15 -22.07 -23.11 17.69
CA LYS A 15 -23.09 -22.16 18.15
C LYS A 15 -23.32 -22.19 19.67
N ARG A 16 -23.28 -23.38 20.29
CA ARG A 16 -23.44 -23.52 21.74
C ARG A 16 -22.28 -22.96 22.55
N LYS A 17 -21.09 -22.86 21.93
CA LYS A 17 -19.86 -22.45 22.60
C LYS A 17 -19.45 -21.02 22.28
N LEU A 18 -19.94 -20.45 21.19
CA LEU A 18 -19.64 -19.07 20.82
C LEU A 18 -20.17 -18.12 21.88
N ILE A 19 -19.27 -17.28 22.39
CA ILE A 19 -19.60 -16.12 23.22
C ILE A 19 -19.56 -14.91 22.30
N LEU A 20 -20.72 -14.30 22.10
CA LEU A 20 -20.89 -13.11 21.29
C LEU A 20 -21.00 -11.88 22.18
N ASP A 21 -20.37 -10.80 21.77
CA ASP A 21 -20.61 -9.47 22.32
C ASP A 21 -22.06 -9.04 22.00
N PRO A 22 -22.85 -8.59 23.00
CA PRO A 22 -24.27 -8.32 22.82
C PRO A 22 -24.54 -7.14 21.87
N ASP A 23 -23.64 -6.17 21.79
CA ASP A 23 -23.85 -4.94 21.02
C ASP A 23 -23.32 -5.05 19.58
N THR A 24 -22.19 -5.74 19.40
CA THR A 24 -21.47 -5.83 18.14
C THR A 24 -21.56 -7.19 17.46
N ASN A 25 -22.03 -8.22 18.17
CA ASN A 25 -21.98 -9.63 17.76
C ASN A 25 -20.56 -10.14 17.47
N GLU A 26 -19.51 -9.49 17.99
CA GLU A 26 -18.13 -9.98 17.87
C GLU A 26 -17.90 -11.25 18.70
N VAL A 27 -17.05 -12.15 18.20
CA VAL A 27 -16.78 -13.42 18.91
C VAL A 27 -15.67 -13.19 19.91
N LEU A 28 -16.00 -13.22 21.20
CA LEU A 28 -15.08 -12.94 22.30
C LEU A 28 -14.12 -14.10 22.57
N ASN A 29 -14.60 -15.35 22.41
CA ASN A 29 -13.84 -16.56 22.74
C ASN A 29 -13.28 -17.31 21.51
N LEU A 30 -12.86 -16.56 20.49
CA LEU A 30 -12.40 -17.13 19.22
C LEU A 30 -11.22 -18.11 19.38
N SER A 31 -10.27 -17.80 20.27
CA SER A 31 -9.09 -18.65 20.50
C SER A 31 -9.48 -19.99 21.14
N GLU A 32 -10.39 -19.98 22.12
CA GLU A 32 -10.86 -21.19 22.81
C GLU A 32 -11.61 -22.10 21.84
N CYS A 33 -12.50 -21.52 21.03
CA CYS A 33 -13.20 -22.26 19.99
C CYS A 33 -12.23 -22.85 18.95
N ALA A 34 -11.16 -22.14 18.58
CA ALA A 34 -10.18 -22.66 17.64
C ALA A 34 -9.43 -23.88 18.22
N SER A 35 -8.98 -23.79 19.47
CA SER A 35 -8.30 -24.88 20.18
C SER A 35 -9.18 -26.12 20.31
N GLU A 36 -10.47 -25.96 20.60
CA GLU A 36 -11.37 -27.11 20.78
C GLU A 36 -11.66 -27.87 19.49
N PHE A 37 -11.68 -27.18 18.36
CA PHE A 37 -11.89 -27.80 17.05
C PHE A 37 -10.58 -28.23 16.38
N ASP A 38 -9.45 -28.11 17.10
CA ASP A 38 -8.10 -28.42 16.61
C ASP A 38 -7.78 -27.74 15.25
N ILE A 39 -8.16 -26.45 15.15
CA ILE A 39 -7.88 -25.65 13.95
C ILE A 39 -7.19 -24.34 14.31
N ALA A 40 -6.43 -23.82 13.37
CA ALA A 40 -5.84 -22.49 13.50
C ALA A 40 -6.93 -21.42 13.72
N LYS A 41 -6.63 -20.45 14.59
CA LYS A 41 -7.50 -19.29 14.88
C LYS A 41 -7.95 -18.54 13.61
N THR A 42 -7.06 -18.44 12.62
CA THR A 42 -7.34 -17.84 11.32
C THR A 42 -8.39 -18.64 10.54
N THR A 43 -8.31 -19.96 10.55
CA THR A 43 -9.30 -20.86 9.96
C THR A 43 -10.65 -20.73 10.67
N MET A 44 -10.67 -20.73 12.00
CA MET A 44 -11.91 -20.52 12.77
C MET A 44 -12.57 -19.18 12.43
N ARG A 45 -11.79 -18.10 12.35
CA ARG A 45 -12.29 -16.79 11.93
C ARG A 45 -12.93 -16.82 10.55
N ARG A 46 -12.29 -17.50 9.57
CA ARG A 46 -12.87 -17.68 8.22
C ARG A 46 -14.18 -18.45 8.27
N ARG A 47 -14.27 -19.52 9.07
CA ARG A 47 -15.52 -20.29 9.24
C ARG A 47 -16.66 -19.44 9.78
N ILE A 48 -16.41 -18.63 10.81
CA ILE A 48 -17.40 -17.69 11.35
C ILE A 48 -17.87 -16.69 10.29
N ILE A 49 -16.95 -16.17 9.47
CA ILE A 49 -17.31 -15.26 8.36
C ILE A 49 -18.22 -15.96 7.36
N GLU A 50 -17.91 -17.18 6.95
CA GLU A 50 -18.76 -17.96 6.03
C GLU A 50 -20.14 -18.26 6.65
N LEU A 51 -20.20 -18.65 7.92
CA LEU A 51 -21.46 -18.86 8.65
C LEU A 51 -22.33 -17.60 8.70
N ARG A 52 -21.73 -16.42 8.85
CA ARG A 52 -22.45 -15.15 8.78
C ARG A 52 -22.98 -14.84 7.37
N LYS A 53 -22.24 -15.20 6.32
CA LYS A 53 -22.69 -15.00 4.92
C LYS A 53 -23.93 -15.82 4.62
N VAL A 54 -23.99 -17.06 5.11
CA VAL A 54 -25.14 -17.96 4.93
C VAL A 54 -26.28 -17.72 5.94
N GLY A 55 -26.13 -16.76 6.86
CA GLY A 55 -27.17 -16.39 7.83
C GLY A 55 -27.25 -17.28 9.07
N GLU A 56 -26.31 -18.24 9.25
CA GLU A 56 -26.26 -19.12 10.41
C GLU A 56 -25.81 -18.41 11.69
N LEU A 57 -25.12 -17.27 11.55
CA LEU A 57 -24.68 -16.40 12.66
C LEU A 57 -25.09 -14.95 12.40
N PRO A 58 -25.37 -14.15 13.44
CA PRO A 58 -25.72 -12.74 13.27
C PRO A 58 -24.57 -11.94 12.64
N LYS A 59 -24.93 -10.93 11.84
CA LYS A 59 -23.98 -10.00 11.23
C LYS A 59 -23.30 -9.15 12.30
N ILE A 60 -22.03 -8.83 12.09
CA ILE A 60 -21.29 -7.93 12.98
C ILE A 60 -21.88 -6.53 12.85
N ASN A 61 -22.19 -5.90 13.98
CA ASN A 61 -22.55 -4.49 14.04
C ASN A 61 -21.42 -3.67 14.66
N LYS A 62 -20.45 -3.26 13.84
CA LYS A 62 -19.32 -2.45 14.33
C LYS A 62 -19.68 -1.01 14.69
N ARG A 63 -20.91 -0.56 14.43
CA ARG A 63 -21.33 0.80 14.79
C ARG A 63 -21.38 1.02 16.29
N ASN A 64 -21.67 -0.04 17.04
CA ASN A 64 -21.77 -0.01 18.50
C ASN A 64 -20.46 -0.40 19.19
N GLN A 65 -19.36 -0.52 18.44
CA GLN A 65 -18.07 -0.87 19.02
C GLN A 65 -17.59 0.26 19.94
N PHE A 66 -17.40 -0.06 21.23
CA PHE A 66 -16.89 0.88 22.22
C PHE A 66 -15.42 1.23 21.98
N ASP A 67 -14.61 0.24 21.61
CA ASP A 67 -13.20 0.44 21.27
C ASP A 67 -13.05 1.31 20.00
N GLU A 68 -12.21 2.34 20.11
CA GLU A 68 -11.85 3.22 19.01
C GLU A 68 -11.11 2.47 17.90
N TYR A 69 -10.41 1.38 18.24
CA TYR A 69 -9.67 0.58 17.29
C TYR A 69 -10.60 -0.22 16.36
N ASN A 70 -10.48 0.00 15.05
CA ASN A 70 -11.35 -0.54 13.99
C ASN A 70 -12.80 -0.06 13.96
N ARG A 71 -13.18 0.93 14.78
CA ARG A 71 -14.48 1.58 14.69
C ARG A 71 -14.67 2.21 13.29
N PRO A 72 -15.78 1.96 12.58
CA PRO A 72 -16.08 2.62 11.31
C PRO A 72 -16.13 4.14 11.43
N TYR A 73 -15.75 4.84 10.37
CA TYR A 73 -15.97 6.28 10.27
C TYR A 73 -17.46 6.56 10.07
N SER A 74 -17.99 7.49 10.87
CA SER A 74 -19.29 8.11 10.67
C SER A 74 -19.28 9.05 9.46
N ASP A 75 -20.47 9.36 8.92
CA ASP A 75 -20.58 10.24 7.76
C ASP A 75 -20.10 11.68 8.07
N SER A 76 -20.30 12.15 9.30
CA SER A 76 -19.80 13.45 9.74
C SER A 76 -18.27 13.48 9.83
N GLU A 77 -17.65 12.44 10.39
CA GLU A 77 -16.18 12.30 10.41
C GLU A 77 -15.63 12.28 8.98
N LEU A 78 -16.24 11.50 8.06
CA LEU A 78 -15.81 11.44 6.67
C LEU A 78 -15.88 12.81 5.99
N LYS A 79 -16.93 13.61 6.26
CA LYS A 79 -17.06 14.96 5.73
C LYS A 79 -15.94 15.87 6.25
N SER A 80 -15.70 15.88 7.56
CA SER A 80 -14.65 16.69 8.17
C SER A 80 -13.24 16.27 7.72
N ILE A 81 -12.97 14.97 7.61
CA ILE A 81 -11.71 14.44 7.10
C ILE A 81 -11.49 14.88 5.64
N SER A 82 -12.53 14.80 4.80
CA SER A 82 -12.44 15.20 3.39
C SER A 82 -12.08 16.68 3.27
N GLN A 83 -12.76 17.54 4.04
CA GLN A 83 -12.47 18.98 4.09
C GLN A 83 -11.03 19.26 4.53
N MET A 84 -10.52 18.58 5.57
CA MET A 84 -9.13 18.75 6.00
C MET A 84 -8.14 18.41 4.88
N PHE A 85 -8.40 17.37 4.10
CA PHE A 85 -7.53 17.04 2.97
C PHE A 85 -7.60 18.09 1.85
N GLU A 86 -8.76 18.69 1.60
CA GLU A 86 -8.92 19.79 0.65
C GLU A 86 -8.17 21.05 1.11
N TYR A 87 -8.10 21.29 2.42
CA TYR A 87 -7.27 22.34 3.02
C TYR A 87 -5.76 22.00 3.05
N GLY A 88 -5.35 20.85 2.53
CA GLY A 88 -3.94 20.46 2.43
C GLY A 88 -3.36 19.84 3.70
N CYS A 89 -4.17 19.45 4.69
CA CYS A 89 -3.67 18.78 5.89
C CYS A 89 -2.96 17.45 5.54
N SER A 90 -1.90 17.18 6.29
CA SER A 90 -1.14 15.93 6.25
C SER A 90 -1.94 14.76 6.84
N ASN A 91 -1.48 13.53 6.57
CA ASN A 91 -2.13 12.34 7.14
C ASN A 91 -1.93 12.30 8.66
N GLU A 92 -0.81 12.83 9.14
CA GLU A 92 -0.41 12.94 10.54
C GLU A 92 -1.35 13.85 11.33
N GLU A 93 -1.63 15.06 10.81
CA GLU A 93 -2.54 16.02 11.45
C GLU A 93 -3.98 15.48 11.51
N VAL A 94 -4.45 14.85 10.44
CA VAL A 94 -5.77 14.22 10.41
C VAL A 94 -5.81 13.04 11.37
N ALA A 95 -4.78 12.19 11.41
CA ALA A 95 -4.70 11.07 12.33
C ALA A 95 -4.76 11.52 13.79
N GLN A 96 -3.98 12.55 14.14
CA GLN A 96 -3.96 13.12 15.48
C GLN A 96 -5.34 13.69 15.87
N ARG A 97 -5.99 14.43 14.97
CA ARG A 97 -7.30 15.04 15.24
C ARG A 97 -8.40 14.02 15.50
N PHE A 98 -8.40 12.91 14.77
CA PHE A 98 -9.46 11.88 14.87
C PHE A 98 -9.07 10.69 15.75
N ASN A 99 -7.94 10.78 16.48
CA ASN A 99 -7.34 9.69 17.24
C ASN A 99 -7.25 8.37 16.44
N ARG A 100 -6.81 8.47 15.18
CA ARG A 100 -6.66 7.33 14.27
C ARG A 100 -5.20 7.06 14.00
N THR A 101 -4.93 5.86 13.49
CA THR A 101 -3.59 5.55 12.98
C THR A 101 -3.34 6.27 11.66
N ILE A 102 -2.11 6.75 11.46
CA ILE A 102 -1.66 7.37 10.19
C ILE A 102 -1.94 6.43 9.01
N LYS A 103 -1.69 5.13 9.19
CA LYS A 103 -1.97 4.10 8.17
C LYS A 103 -3.46 4.00 7.84
N GLY A 104 -4.33 4.07 8.85
CA GLY A 104 -5.78 4.07 8.66
C GLY A 104 -6.26 5.29 7.87
N ILE A 105 -5.73 6.47 8.18
CA ILE A 105 -6.03 7.72 7.46
C ILE A 105 -5.48 7.69 6.03
N SER A 106 -4.26 7.18 5.81
CA SER A 106 -3.68 7.01 4.47
C SER A 106 -4.53 6.10 3.58
N PHE A 107 -5.01 4.97 4.12
CA PHE A 107 -5.93 4.09 3.41
C PHE A 107 -7.28 4.78 3.13
N LEU A 108 -7.83 5.50 4.12
CA LEU A 108 -9.06 6.25 3.95
C LEU A 108 -8.93 7.32 2.86
N ARG A 109 -7.83 8.08 2.83
CA ARG A 109 -7.53 9.07 1.81
C ARG A 109 -7.56 8.45 0.41
N SER A 110 -6.87 7.33 0.24
CA SER A 110 -6.85 6.60 -1.03
C SER A 110 -8.25 6.17 -1.48
N LYS A 111 -9.07 5.69 -0.53
CA LYS A 111 -10.47 5.34 -0.79
C LYS A 111 -11.32 6.55 -1.18
N LEU A 112 -11.17 7.69 -0.51
CA LEU A 112 -11.91 8.92 -0.81
C LEU A 112 -11.54 9.46 -2.19
N ILE A 113 -10.26 9.38 -2.56
CA ILE A 113 -9.77 9.73 -3.91
C ILE A 113 -10.44 8.84 -4.96
N HIS A 114 -10.42 7.52 -4.79
CA HIS A 114 -11.05 6.59 -5.74
C HIS A 114 -12.58 6.76 -5.83
N GLN A 115 -13.20 7.34 -4.82
CA GLN A 115 -14.63 7.69 -4.81
C GLN A 115 -14.90 9.09 -5.35
N ASN A 116 -13.89 9.80 -5.87
CA ASN A 116 -13.97 11.19 -6.33
C ASN A 116 -14.53 12.15 -5.28
N LYS A 117 -14.31 11.86 -3.99
CA LYS A 117 -14.72 12.72 -2.87
C LYS A 117 -13.69 13.77 -2.51
N ILE A 118 -12.42 13.51 -2.84
CA ILE A 118 -11.30 14.44 -2.68
C ILE A 118 -10.37 14.30 -3.89
N ASN A 119 -9.65 15.37 -4.20
CA ASN A 119 -8.69 15.37 -5.31
C ASN A 119 -7.37 14.68 -4.94
N TYR A 120 -6.66 14.21 -5.97
CA TYR A 120 -5.28 13.78 -5.82
C TYR A 120 -4.40 14.96 -5.40
N VAL A 121 -3.50 14.73 -4.43
CA VAL A 121 -2.44 15.69 -4.09
C VAL A 121 -1.47 15.83 -5.25
N CYS A 122 -1.06 14.69 -5.80
CA CYS A 122 -0.22 14.59 -6.99
C CYS A 122 -1.05 13.85 -8.03
N GLN A 123 -1.40 14.54 -9.13
CA GLN A 123 -2.18 13.93 -10.20
C GLN A 123 -1.49 12.65 -10.70
N PRO A 124 -2.24 11.56 -10.93
CA PRO A 124 -1.67 10.39 -11.56
C PRO A 124 -1.13 10.74 -12.95
N TRP A 125 -0.21 9.93 -13.46
CA TRP A 125 0.29 10.08 -14.83
C TRP A 125 -0.78 9.56 -15.80
N SER A 126 -1.14 10.37 -16.79
CA SER A 126 -2.02 9.95 -17.87
C SER A 126 -1.25 9.16 -18.93
N ASP A 127 -1.98 8.41 -19.77
CA ASP A 127 -1.37 7.68 -20.89
C ASP A 127 -0.79 8.63 -21.95
N ASP A 128 -1.37 9.82 -22.10
CA ASP A 128 -0.86 10.85 -23.01
C ASP A 128 0.42 11.51 -22.47
N GLU A 129 0.51 11.75 -21.16
CA GLU A 129 1.76 12.20 -20.52
C GLU A 129 2.86 11.15 -20.67
N ASP A 130 2.52 9.87 -20.51
CA ASP A 130 3.45 8.76 -20.78
C ASP A 130 3.94 8.76 -22.22
N ARG A 131 3.02 8.89 -23.18
CA ARG A 131 3.36 8.90 -24.60
C ARG A 131 4.28 10.07 -24.93
N TRP A 132 3.90 11.27 -24.49
CA TRP A 132 4.70 12.47 -24.66
C TRP A 132 6.09 12.31 -24.07
N LEU A 133 6.18 11.77 -22.85
CA LEU A 133 7.45 11.54 -22.17
C LEU A 133 8.34 10.55 -22.96
N LEU A 134 7.77 9.46 -23.49
CA LEU A 134 8.51 8.49 -24.29
C LEU A 134 9.02 9.06 -25.63
N GLU A 135 8.24 9.94 -26.25
CA GLU A 135 8.62 10.60 -27.51
C GLU A 135 9.74 11.63 -27.34
N HIS A 136 9.86 12.24 -26.16
CA HIS A 136 10.78 13.34 -25.90
C HIS A 136 11.99 12.97 -25.04
N ILE A 137 12.08 11.74 -24.54
CA ILE A 137 13.26 11.28 -23.80
C ILE A 137 14.43 11.05 -24.74
N GLU A 138 15.57 11.66 -24.40
CA GLU A 138 16.84 11.39 -25.06
C GLU A 138 17.71 10.54 -24.13
N LEU A 139 18.24 9.46 -24.68
CA LEU A 139 19.10 8.51 -23.97
C LEU A 139 20.55 8.66 -24.43
N ASP A 140 21.48 8.65 -23.48
CA ASP A 140 22.91 8.55 -23.77
C ASP A 140 23.34 7.12 -24.11
N ALA A 141 24.63 6.92 -24.40
CA ALA A 141 25.20 5.60 -24.70
C ALA A 141 25.05 4.55 -23.57
N ASN A 142 24.70 4.97 -22.35
CA ASN A 142 24.45 4.10 -21.20
C ASN A 142 22.95 3.95 -20.87
N ASN A 143 22.06 4.41 -21.76
CA ASN A 143 20.61 4.49 -21.56
C ASN A 143 20.18 5.38 -20.37
N ILE A 144 20.99 6.39 -20.03
CA ILE A 144 20.67 7.41 -19.03
C ILE A 144 19.98 8.58 -19.74
N VAL A 145 18.93 9.13 -19.12
CA VAL A 145 18.18 10.27 -19.68
C VAL A 145 19.04 11.53 -19.55
N SER A 146 19.49 12.08 -20.68
CA SER A 146 20.39 13.24 -20.73
C SER A 146 19.63 14.56 -20.64
N ASN A 147 18.39 14.62 -21.11
CA ASN A 147 17.61 15.84 -21.29
C ASN A 147 16.54 16.09 -20.21
N THR A 148 16.67 15.48 -19.02
CA THR A 148 15.69 15.60 -17.91
C THR A 148 15.34 17.05 -17.58
N GLN A 149 16.29 17.98 -17.62
CA GLN A 149 16.04 19.41 -17.32
C GLN A 149 15.14 20.07 -18.37
N GLU A 150 15.24 19.67 -19.63
CA GLU A 150 14.39 20.19 -20.70
C GLU A 150 12.98 19.64 -20.59
N ILE A 151 12.85 18.34 -20.27
CA ILE A 151 11.56 17.70 -20.00
C ILE A 151 10.85 18.41 -18.85
N VAL A 152 11.57 18.70 -17.75
CA VAL A 152 11.01 19.46 -16.61
C VAL A 152 10.49 20.83 -17.04
N LYS A 153 11.22 21.57 -17.87
CA LYS A 153 10.79 22.90 -18.35
C LYS A 153 9.55 22.85 -19.23
N ARG A 154 9.37 21.78 -20.00
CA ARG A 154 8.23 21.60 -20.91
C ARG A 154 7.04 20.90 -20.26
N SER A 155 7.23 20.30 -19.09
CA SER A 155 6.18 19.63 -18.33
C SER A 155 5.69 20.50 -17.17
N GLU A 156 4.46 20.26 -16.72
CA GLU A 156 3.95 20.82 -15.45
C GLU A 156 4.36 19.97 -14.23
N ARG A 157 5.30 19.03 -14.40
CA ARG A 157 5.72 18.08 -13.37
C ARG A 157 7.06 18.47 -12.78
N SER A 158 7.23 18.21 -11.48
CA SER A 158 8.52 18.42 -10.82
C SER A 158 9.57 17.43 -11.33
N LYS A 159 10.85 17.81 -11.22
CA LYS A 159 11.99 16.94 -11.55
C LYS A 159 11.90 15.57 -10.88
N ASN A 160 11.60 15.54 -9.58
CA ASN A 160 11.46 14.28 -8.84
C ASN A 160 10.33 13.40 -9.37
N ALA A 161 9.20 14.01 -9.78
CA ALA A 161 8.08 13.27 -10.35
C ALA A 161 8.45 12.63 -11.71
N ILE A 162 9.18 13.36 -12.56
CA ILE A 162 9.67 12.87 -13.84
C ILE A 162 10.68 11.73 -13.65
N GLU A 163 11.70 11.91 -12.80
CA GLU A 163 12.71 10.88 -12.54
C GLU A 163 12.08 9.60 -11.98
N HIS A 164 11.15 9.75 -11.04
CA HIS A 164 10.38 8.62 -10.52
C HIS A 164 9.53 7.95 -11.60
N ARG A 165 8.91 8.72 -12.51
CA ARG A 165 8.13 8.14 -13.62
C ARG A 165 9.00 7.39 -14.61
N ILE A 166 10.15 7.94 -15.01
CA ILE A 166 11.14 7.28 -15.88
C ILE A 166 11.56 5.95 -15.27
N HIS A 167 11.82 5.91 -13.96
CA HIS A 167 12.11 4.67 -13.26
C HIS A 167 10.97 3.64 -13.39
N LYS A 168 9.71 4.06 -13.20
CA LYS A 168 8.54 3.18 -13.39
C LYS A 168 8.39 2.68 -14.83
N LEU A 169 8.63 3.54 -15.82
CA LEU A 169 8.59 3.18 -17.24
C LEU A 169 9.68 2.15 -17.60
N ARG A 170 10.88 2.27 -17.01
CA ARG A 170 11.95 1.27 -17.12
C ARG A 170 11.56 -0.07 -16.51
N VAL A 171 11.01 -0.07 -15.29
CA VAL A 171 10.54 -1.31 -14.63
C VAL A 171 9.43 -1.98 -15.46
N ALA A 172 8.60 -1.19 -16.15
CA ALA A 172 7.58 -1.68 -17.07
C ALA A 172 8.13 -2.11 -18.46
N GLY A 173 9.42 -1.97 -18.72
CA GLY A 173 10.05 -2.34 -19.99
C GLY A 173 9.80 -1.37 -21.16
N LYS A 174 9.19 -0.20 -20.90
CA LYS A 174 8.93 0.81 -21.93
C LYS A 174 10.16 1.65 -22.30
N ILE A 175 11.17 1.67 -21.43
CA ILE A 175 12.47 2.33 -21.63
C ILE A 175 13.57 1.31 -21.34
N PRO A 176 14.68 1.29 -22.11
CA PRO A 176 15.80 0.39 -21.85
C PRO A 176 16.36 0.52 -20.43
N SER A 177 16.82 -0.61 -19.88
CA SER A 177 17.57 -0.62 -18.63
C SER A 177 18.91 0.09 -18.79
N THR A 178 19.34 0.79 -17.75
CA THR A 178 20.65 1.47 -17.73
C THR A 178 21.77 0.45 -17.80
N THR A 179 22.71 0.63 -18.73
CA THR A 179 23.81 -0.31 -18.99
C THR A 179 24.92 -0.20 -17.93
N LYS A 180 25.03 0.93 -17.22
CA LYS A 180 25.91 1.10 -16.05
C LYS A 180 25.16 1.77 -14.91
N ARG A 181 25.22 1.19 -13.71
CA ARG A 181 24.82 1.88 -12.47
C ARG A 181 25.94 2.86 -12.08
N GLY A 182 25.60 4.14 -11.90
CA GLY A 182 26.42 5.09 -11.13
C GLY A 182 27.77 5.55 -11.71
N ALA A 183 28.14 5.21 -12.94
CA ALA A 183 29.50 5.48 -13.46
C ALA A 183 29.65 6.78 -14.26
N SER A 184 28.77 7.76 -14.08
CA SER A 184 28.95 9.11 -14.62
C SER A 184 29.46 10.12 -13.58
N ASP A 185 29.75 9.68 -12.34
CA ASP A 185 30.55 10.49 -11.41
C ASP A 185 32.04 10.34 -11.75
N PRO A 186 32.73 11.41 -12.19
CA PRO A 186 34.17 11.39 -12.43
C PRO A 186 34.98 10.88 -11.21
N GLY A 187 34.45 11.02 -9.99
CA GLY A 187 35.05 10.52 -8.76
C GLY A 187 35.09 8.99 -8.66
N ILE A 188 34.04 8.30 -9.15
CA ILE A 188 33.98 6.83 -9.11
C ILE A 188 34.96 6.20 -10.10
N LYS A 189 35.14 6.82 -11.28
CA LYS A 189 36.15 6.37 -12.25
C LYS A 189 37.56 6.47 -11.67
N ARG A 190 37.90 7.61 -11.05
CA ARG A 190 39.20 7.78 -10.38
C ARG A 190 39.42 6.75 -9.27
N TRP A 191 38.40 6.47 -8.47
CA TRP A 191 38.48 5.47 -7.40
C TRP A 191 38.73 4.05 -7.95
N LEU A 192 38.01 3.63 -8.99
CA LEU A 192 38.20 2.32 -9.64
C LEU A 192 39.58 2.21 -10.32
N ASP A 193 40.07 3.30 -10.92
CA ASP A 193 41.39 3.34 -11.54
C ASP A 193 42.48 3.24 -10.46
N SER A 194 42.35 3.96 -9.34
CA SER A 194 43.26 3.83 -8.19
C SER A 194 43.22 2.43 -7.54
N GLU A 195 42.05 1.81 -7.44
CA GLU A 195 41.92 0.45 -6.89
C GLU A 195 42.62 -0.59 -7.79
N LYS A 196 42.56 -0.42 -9.12
CA LYS A 196 43.32 -1.26 -10.06
C LYS A 196 44.83 -1.09 -9.92
N GLU A 197 45.30 0.15 -9.78
CA GLU A 197 46.73 0.45 -9.58
C GLU A 197 47.25 -0.16 -8.27
N ILE A 198 46.50 -0.03 -7.18
CA ILE A 198 46.85 -0.62 -5.87
C ILE A 198 46.91 -2.14 -5.97
N ASN A 199 45.91 -2.79 -6.58
CA ASN A 199 45.91 -4.24 -6.72
C ASN A 199 47.07 -4.72 -7.61
N GLN A 200 47.36 -4.03 -8.73
CA GLN A 200 48.53 -4.36 -9.53
C GLN A 200 49.83 -4.25 -8.74
N TRP A 201 49.99 -3.23 -7.88
CA TRP A 201 51.16 -3.08 -7.03
C TRP A 201 51.28 -4.19 -5.97
N ILE A 202 50.16 -4.59 -5.35
CA ILE A 202 50.13 -5.65 -4.32
C ILE A 202 50.46 -7.02 -4.93
N PHE A 203 50.02 -7.30 -6.16
CA PHE A 203 50.22 -8.61 -6.79
C PHE A 203 51.46 -8.68 -7.70
N SER A 204 52.23 -7.59 -7.82
CA SER A 204 53.48 -7.52 -8.59
C SER A 204 54.73 -7.30 -7.71
N ASN A 205 54.58 -7.25 -6.39
CA ASN A 205 55.64 -7.26 -5.37
C ASN A 205 55.42 -8.44 -4.41
#